data_AF-A0A2U1CA81-F1
#
_entry.id   AF-A0A2U1CA81-F1
#
_cell.length_a   1.000
_cell.length_b   1.000
_cell.length_c   1.000
_cell.angle_alpha   90.00
_cell.angle_beta   90.00
_cell.angle_gamma   90.00
#
_symmetry.space_group_name_H-M   'P 1'
#
loop_
_entity.id
_entity.type
_entity.pdbx_description
1 polymer ?
#
loop_
_entity_poly.entity_id
_entity_poly.type
_entity_poly.pdbx_seq_one_letter_code
_entity_poly.pdbx_strand_id
1 'polypeptide(L)' 'MSHFSTTEHQALSDVQLTDAERQPCEVWTRVMGYHRPVASFNIGKQGEHQERQFFEEK' A
#
# COMPACT_ATOMS: atom_id res chain seq x y z
N MET A 1 4.97 28.26 6.19
CA MET A 1 6.12 28.17 7.10
C MET A 1 6.63 26.73 7.06
N SER A 2 7.45 26.46 6.06
CA SER A 2 8.05 25.16 5.78
C SER A 2 9.45 25.14 6.40
N HIS A 3 9.55 24.54 7.58
CA HIS A 3 10.83 24.25 8.22
C HIS A 3 10.97 22.72 8.33
N PHE A 4 11.08 22.06 7.19
CA PHE A 4 11.70 20.74 7.13
C PHE A 4 13.13 20.97 6.62
N SER A 5 14.11 20.72 7.49
CA SER A 5 15.52 21.01 7.21
C SER A 5 16.00 20.10 6.08
N THR A 6 16.73 20.65 5.11
CA THR A 6 17.33 19.93 3.96
C THR A 6 18.12 18.68 4.38
N THR A 7 18.65 18.67 5.60
CA THR A 7 19.40 17.56 6.20
C THR A 7 18.55 16.32 6.48
N GLU A 8 17.26 16.45 6.79
CA GLU A 8 16.39 15.30 7.12
C GLU A 8 16.05 14.46 5.88
N HIS A 9 15.93 15.10 4.71
CA HIS A 9 15.68 14.41 3.45
C HIS A 9 16.89 13.58 2.97
N GLN A 10 18.11 13.92 3.40
CA GLN A 10 19.33 13.26 2.97
C GLN A 10 19.61 11.94 3.72
N ALA A 11 19.06 11.76 4.93
CA ALA A 11 19.24 10.53 5.70
C ALA A 11 18.38 9.34 5.20
N LEU A 12 17.33 9.63 4.42
CA LEU A 12 16.41 8.61 3.87
C LEU A 12 16.75 8.20 2.43
N SER A 13 17.62 8.93 1.73
CA SER A 13 17.99 8.62 0.34
C SER A 13 18.93 7.42 0.20
N ASP A 14 19.71 7.12 1.25
CA ASP A 14 20.85 6.19 1.14
C ASP A 14 20.52 4.74 1.54
N VAL A 15 19.33 4.46 2.10
CA VAL A 15 18.91 3.09 2.45
C VAL A 15 17.97 2.54 1.38
N GLN A 16 18.53 2.22 0.20
CA GLN A 16 17.82 1.48 -0.83
C GLN A 16 17.97 -0.03 -0.58
N LEU A 17 16.90 -0.68 -0.12
CA LEU A 17 16.85 -2.14 -0.02
C LEU A 17 16.78 -2.77 -1.42
N THR A 18 17.58 -3.81 -1.63
CA THR A 18 17.41 -4.73 -2.75
C THR A 18 16.09 -5.49 -2.63
N ASP A 19 15.57 -6.04 -3.72
CA ASP A 19 14.31 -6.82 -3.67
C ASP A 19 14.38 -8.03 -2.75
N ALA A 20 15.57 -8.63 -2.59
CA ALA A 20 15.80 -9.76 -1.70
C ALA A 20 15.74 -9.38 -0.20
N GLU A 21 16.03 -8.11 0.13
CA GLU A 21 15.99 -7.60 1.50
C GLU A 21 14.60 -7.07 1.89
N ARG A 22 13.66 -6.97 0.94
CA ARG A 22 12.30 -6.48 1.19
C ARG A 22 11.41 -7.58 1.76
N GLN A 23 10.60 -7.22 2.74
CA GLN A 23 9.50 -8.04 3.23
C GLN A 23 8.21 -7.70 2.43
N PRO A 24 7.51 -8.70 1.87
CA PRO A 24 6.19 -8.49 1.29
C PRO A 24 5.22 -7.84 2.28
N CYS A 25 4.55 -6.77 1.84
CA CYS A 25 3.51 -6.11 2.60
C CYS A 25 2.17 -6.78 2.32
N GLU A 26 1.48 -7.24 3.37
CA GLU A 26 0.13 -7.77 3.22
C GLU A 26 -0.88 -6.63 3.08
N VAL A 27 -1.64 -6.64 1.98
CA VAL A 27 -2.68 -5.65 1.73
C VAL A 27 -4.01 -6.14 2.26
N TRP A 28 -4.69 -5.31 3.05
CA TRP A 28 -5.99 -5.60 3.64
C TRP A 28 -7.04 -4.63 3.13
N THR A 29 -8.25 -5.12 2.88
CA THR A 29 -9.37 -4.31 2.43
C THR A 29 -10.66 -4.71 3.12
N ARG A 30 -11.67 -3.84 3.11
CA ARG A 30 -12.98 -4.13 3.70
C ARG A 30 -13.80 -5.06 2.80
N VAL A 31 -14.38 -6.08 3.44
CA VAL A 31 -15.35 -7.02 2.86
C VAL A 31 -16.54 -7.07 3.80
N MET A 32 -17.71 -6.58 3.35
CA MET A 32 -18.96 -6.63 4.12
C MET A 32 -18.85 -6.16 5.59
N GLY A 33 -17.95 -5.21 5.88
CA GLY A 33 -17.78 -4.61 7.21
C GLY A 33 -16.51 -5.01 7.97
N TYR A 34 -15.83 -6.11 7.61
CA TYR A 34 -14.57 -6.52 8.27
C TYR A 34 -13.37 -6.42 7.32
N HIS A 35 -12.16 -6.36 7.89
CA HIS A 35 -10.92 -6.36 7.11
C HIS A 35 -10.49 -7.79 6.79
N ARG A 36 -10.12 -8.03 5.54
CA ARG A 36 -9.64 -9.33 5.05
C ARG A 36 -8.40 -9.13 4.17
N PRO A 37 -7.40 -10.02 4.22
CA PRO A 37 -6.26 -9.95 3.32
C PRO A 37 -6.70 -10.13 1.87
N VAL A 38 -6.21 -9.26 0.99
CA VAL A 38 -6.44 -9.37 -0.46
C VAL A 38 -5.87 -10.67 -1.00
N ALA A 39 -4.72 -11.12 -0.47
CA ALA A 39 -4.07 -12.37 -0.85
C ALA A 39 -4.93 -13.63 -0.60
N SER A 40 -5.94 -13.54 0.28
CA SER A 40 -6.84 -14.66 0.58
C SER A 40 -8.02 -14.79 -0.40
N PHE A 41 -8.14 -13.90 -1.38
CA PHE A 41 -9.32 -13.84 -2.26
C PHE A 41 -9.36 -15.01 -3.24
N ASN A 42 -10.53 -15.62 -3.39
CA ASN A 42 -10.79 -16.57 -4.47
C ASN A 42 -11.03 -15.83 -5.81
N ILE A 43 -11.07 -16.56 -6.92
CA ILE A 43 -11.20 -15.99 -8.28
C ILE A 43 -12.42 -15.05 -8.39
N GLY A 44 -13.58 -15.44 -7.85
CA GLY A 44 -14.77 -14.59 -7.88
C GLY A 44 -14.60 -13.28 -7.13
N LYS A 45 -14.00 -13.33 -5.94
CA LYS A 45 -13.75 -12.12 -5.13
C LYS A 45 -12.66 -11.22 -5.74
N GLN A 46 -11.68 -11.81 -6.41
CA GLN A 46 -10.67 -11.05 -7.16
C GLN A 46 -11.34 -10.24 -8.29
N GLY A 47 -12.24 -10.87 -9.05
CA GLY A 47 -13.03 -10.17 -10.09
C GLY A 47 -13.85 -9.02 -9.54
N GLU A 48 -14.67 -9.25 -8.51
CA GLU A 48 -15.44 -8.19 -7.86
C GLU A 48 -14.54 -7.06 -7.33
N HIS A 49 -13.36 -7.38 -6.78
CA HIS A 49 -12.45 -6.36 -6.27
C HIS A 49 -11.88 -5.46 -7.38
N GLN A 50 -11.58 -6.03 -8.56
CA GLN A 50 -11.08 -5.29 -9.72
C GLN A 50 -12.12 -4.34 -10.31
N GLU A 51 -13.41 -4.64 -10.15
CA GLU A 51 -14.53 -3.81 -10.63
C GLU A 51 -14.88 -2.65 -9.68
N ARG A 52 -14.23 -2.56 -8.50
CA ARG A 52 -14.51 -1.48 -7.53
C ARG A 52 -14.03 -0.13 -8.06
N GLN A 53 -14.88 0.89 -7.90
CA GLN A 53 -14.53 2.27 -8.18
C GLN A 53 -14.02 2.95 -6.90
N PHE A 54 -12.88 3.63 -7.02
CA PHE A 54 -12.29 4.41 -5.93
C PHE A 54 -12.63 5.88 -6.11
N PHE A 55 -12.80 6.56 -4.99
CA PHE A 55 -12.94 8.01 -4.99
C PHE A 55 -11.61 8.64 -5.40
N GLU A 56 -11.67 9.64 -6.29
CA GLU A 56 -10.55 10.46 -6.69
C GLU A 56 -10.82 11.89 -6.22
N GLU A 57 -9.98 12.40 -5.32
CA GLU A 57 -10.04 13.80 -4.86
C GLU A 57 -9.45 14.70 -5.95
N LYS A 58 -10.24 15.67 -6.43
CA LYS A 58 -9.84 16.67 -7.44
C LYS A 58 -9.66 18.04 -6.81
#